data_AF-A0A6P0XR92-F1
#
_entry.id   AF-A0A6P0XR92-F1
#
_cell.length_a   1.000
_cell.length_b   1.000
_cell.length_c   1.000
_cell.angle_alpha   90.00
_cell.angle_beta   90.00
_cell.angle_gamma   90.00
#
_symmetry.space_group_name_H-M   'P 1'
#
loop_
_entity.id
_entity.type
_entity.pdbx_description
1 polymer ?
#
loop_
_entity_poly.entity_id
_entity_poly.type
_entity_poly.pdbx_seq_one_letter_code
_entity_poly.pdbx_strand_id
1 'polypeptide(L)'
;MKLSSILKQRAPRDWLIGYDWQKGDRLLAEFSQMIGNRELRNGNRGGNGKSSDSRLVPPTILLVADDPMEFIAGFLASLLHHCPVFLANPNWREAEWQEVFNLVQPDLVFGKSPIQKYGEKYAIAQPNYGEIMIPTGGSSGKIRFVRHTWQTLTASVRGFC
;
A
#
# COMPACT_ATOMS: atom_id res chain seq x y z
N MET A 1 -10.19 18.65 2.85
CA MET A 1 -9.92 18.10 4.21
C MET A 1 -8.82 17.06 4.09
N LYS A 2 -7.74 17.14 4.89
CA LYS A 2 -6.59 16.21 4.79
C LYS A 2 -6.90 14.92 5.57
N LEU A 3 -6.60 13.74 5.02
CA LEU A 3 -6.88 12.44 5.65
C LEU A 3 -6.36 12.35 7.10
N SER A 4 -5.14 12.85 7.33
CA SER A 4 -4.53 12.91 8.66
C SER A 4 -5.34 13.69 9.70
N SER A 5 -6.02 14.77 9.29
CA SER A 5 -6.88 15.54 10.20
C SER A 5 -8.15 14.78 10.60
N ILE A 6 -8.71 13.99 9.68
CA ILE A 6 -9.90 13.16 9.94
C ILE A 6 -9.54 12.04 10.93
N LEU A 7 -8.41 11.36 10.70
CA LEU A 7 -7.95 10.28 11.58
C LEU A 7 -7.70 10.80 12.99
N LYS A 8 -7.02 11.94 13.17
CA LYS A 8 -6.78 12.52 14.51
C LYS A 8 -8.06 12.88 15.24
N GLN A 9 -9.07 13.40 14.54
CA GLN A 9 -10.34 13.76 15.16
C GLN A 9 -11.16 12.53 15.57
N ARG A 10 -11.05 11.44 14.81
CA ARG A 10 -11.82 10.21 15.03
C ARG A 10 -11.12 9.17 15.90
N ALA A 11 -9.78 9.20 16.00
CA ALA A 11 -9.00 8.25 16.78
C ALA A 11 -9.45 8.07 18.24
N PRO A 12 -9.94 9.11 18.97
CA PRO A 12 -10.42 8.93 20.34
C PRO A 12 -11.77 8.20 20.46
N ARG A 13 -12.45 7.88 19.35
CA ARG A 13 -13.75 7.22 19.32
C ARG A 13 -13.61 5.89 18.61
N ASP A 14 -14.26 4.83 19.09
CA ASP A 14 -14.45 3.62 18.27
C ASP A 14 -15.45 3.93 17.16
N TRP A 15 -14.92 4.49 16.06
CA TRP A 15 -15.69 4.82 14.87
C TRP A 15 -15.89 3.60 13.96
N LEU A 16 -15.14 2.52 14.21
CA LEU A 16 -15.24 1.26 13.49
C LEU A 16 -16.02 0.25 14.36
N ILE A 17 -17.34 0.22 14.17
CA ILE A 17 -18.25 -0.61 14.96
C ILE A 17 -17.87 -2.09 14.80
N GLY A 18 -17.68 -2.79 15.92
CA GLY A 18 -17.36 -4.22 15.95
C GLY A 18 -15.87 -4.56 15.83
N TYR A 19 -14.99 -3.56 15.86
CA TYR A 19 -13.54 -3.75 15.73
C TYR A 19 -12.76 -2.95 16.78
N ASP A 20 -11.59 -3.45 17.16
CA ASP A 20 -10.68 -2.81 18.12
C ASP A 20 -9.80 -1.77 17.41
N TRP A 21 -10.19 -0.49 17.47
CA TRP A 21 -9.37 0.58 16.88
C TRP A 21 -8.02 0.75 17.59
N GLN A 22 -7.86 0.35 18.86
CA GLN A 22 -6.57 0.43 19.54
C GLN A 22 -5.55 -0.56 18.94
N LYS A 23 -6.01 -1.74 18.47
CA LYS A 23 -5.20 -2.62 17.62
C LYS A 23 -4.82 -1.91 16.31
N GLY A 24 -5.79 -1.27 15.66
CA GLY A 24 -5.59 -0.54 14.41
C GLY A 24 -4.57 0.60 14.52
N ASP A 25 -4.66 1.41 15.57
CA ASP A 25 -3.76 2.54 15.81
C ASP A 25 -2.32 2.08 16.02
N ARG A 26 -2.12 0.99 16.77
CA ARG A 26 -0.79 0.36 16.94
C ARG A 26 -0.23 -0.13 15.61
N LEU A 27 -1.02 -0.86 14.83
CA LEU A 27 -0.61 -1.34 13.50
C LEU A 27 -0.31 -0.18 12.55
N LEU A 28 -1.09 0.89 12.59
CA LEU A 28 -0.90 2.08 11.77
C LEU A 28 0.45 2.75 12.08
N ALA A 29 0.79 2.85 13.36
CA ALA A 29 2.08 3.36 13.81
C ALA A 29 3.23 2.46 13.34
N GLU A 30 3.09 1.14 13.49
CA GLU A 30 4.09 0.16 13.05
C GLU A 30 4.35 0.25 11.53
N PHE A 31 3.31 0.19 10.71
CA PHE A 31 3.45 0.28 9.25
C PHE A 31 4.02 1.63 8.82
N SER A 32 3.66 2.72 9.50
CA SER A 32 4.24 4.05 9.24
C SER A 32 5.75 4.09 9.52
N GLN A 33 6.21 3.45 10.58
CA GLN A 33 7.63 3.33 10.89
C GLN A 33 8.37 2.49 9.83
N MET A 34 7.78 1.37 9.39
CA MET A 34 8.34 0.53 8.33
C MET A 34 8.51 1.30 7.02
N ILE A 35 7.52 2.10 6.63
CA ILE A 35 7.57 2.96 5.44
C ILE A 35 8.71 3.97 5.57
N GLY A 36 8.75 4.74 6.66
CA GLY A 36 9.80 5.75 6.86
C GLY A 36 11.22 5.15 6.81
N ASN A 37 11.42 3.99 7.44
CA ASN A 37 12.69 3.26 7.38
C ASN A 37 13.07 2.84 5.95
N ARG A 38 12.08 2.49 5.11
CA ARG A 38 12.32 2.10 3.73
C ARG A 38 12.60 3.28 2.81
N GLU A 39 11.89 4.40 2.99
CA GLU A 39 12.12 5.64 2.25
C GLU A 39 13.57 6.14 2.39
N LEU A 40 14.10 6.11 3.63
CA LEU A 40 15.48 6.46 3.92
C LEU A 40 16.48 5.56 3.16
N ARG A 41 16.20 4.25 3.06
CA ARG A 41 17.04 3.31 2.31
C ARG A 41 16.96 3.54 0.79
N ASN A 42 15.78 3.88 0.28
CA ASN A 42 15.57 4.15 -1.14
C ASN A 42 16.30 5.43 -1.58
N GLY A 43 16.27 6.49 -0.76
CA GLY A 43 16.99 7.75 -1.03
C GLY A 43 18.51 7.58 -1.20
N ASN A 44 19.11 6.62 -0.49
CA ASN A 44 20.55 6.33 -0.57
C ASN A 44 20.98 5.52 -1.81
N ARG A 45 20.04 4.90 -2.56
CA ARG A 45 20.38 4.12 -3.77
C ARG A 45 20.54 4.99 -5.03
N GLY A 46 20.14 6.26 -5.01
CA GLY A 46 20.18 7.16 -6.17
C GLY A 46 21.47 7.99 -6.33
N GLY A 47 22.52 7.72 -5.55
CA GLY A 47 23.69 8.59 -5.46
C GLY A 47 24.76 8.35 -6.52
N ASN A 48 24.57 8.91 -7.72
CA ASN A 48 25.70 9.35 -8.56
C ASN A 48 25.50 10.85 -8.87
N GLY A 49 26.10 11.71 -8.02
CA GLY A 49 26.38 13.11 -8.32
C GLY A 49 25.20 14.11 -8.31
N LYS A 50 25.23 14.99 -7.29
CA LYS A 50 24.71 16.39 -7.31
C LYS A 50 23.21 16.60 -7.56
N SER A 51 22.41 16.48 -6.51
CA SER A 51 21.30 17.41 -6.24
C SER A 51 20.91 17.35 -4.77
N SER A 52 20.96 18.48 -4.08
CA SER A 52 20.60 18.69 -2.67
C SER A 52 19.09 18.58 -2.39
N ASP A 53 18.36 17.88 -3.24
CA ASP A 53 16.93 17.59 -3.07
C ASP A 53 16.81 16.07 -2.95
N SER A 54 17.04 15.56 -1.74
CA SER A 54 16.85 14.14 -1.41
C SER A 54 15.35 13.84 -1.43
N ARG A 55 14.76 13.76 -2.62
CA ARG A 55 13.37 13.35 -2.78
C ARG A 55 13.24 11.93 -2.23
N LEU A 56 12.57 11.82 -1.08
CA LEU A 56 12.15 10.55 -0.52
C LEU A 56 11.32 9.85 -1.60
N VAL A 57 11.74 8.65 -1.99
CA VAL A 57 11.02 7.83 -2.96
C VAL A 57 10.11 6.89 -2.16
N PRO A 58 8.77 7.12 -2.16
CA PRO A 58 7.82 6.28 -1.45
C PRO A 58 7.95 4.82 -1.91
N PRO A 59 8.02 3.86 -0.98
CA PRO A 59 8.07 2.44 -1.32
C PRO A 59 6.77 1.96 -1.98
N THR A 60 6.89 1.00 -2.90
CA THR A 60 5.71 0.27 -3.39
C THR A 60 5.30 -0.77 -2.35
N ILE A 61 4.04 -0.74 -1.94
CA ILE A 61 3.47 -1.61 -0.89
C ILE A 61 2.59 -2.68 -1.53
N LEU A 62 2.79 -3.95 -1.14
CA LEU A 62 1.81 -5.02 -1.37
C LEU A 62 1.09 -5.33 -0.05
N LEU A 63 -0.20 -5.03 0.02
CA LEU A 63 -1.01 -5.21 1.22
C LEU A 63 -1.74 -6.57 1.15
N VAL A 64 -1.31 -7.51 1.98
CA VAL A 64 -1.80 -8.90 2.08
C VAL A 64 -2.45 -9.11 3.46
N ALA A 65 -3.63 -8.53 3.67
CA ALA A 65 -4.28 -8.58 4.98
C ALA A 65 -5.54 -9.45 4.96
N ASP A 66 -5.53 -10.52 5.76
CA ASP A 66 -6.72 -11.30 6.12
C ASP A 66 -7.50 -10.66 7.28
N ASP A 67 -6.78 -10.01 8.20
CA ASP A 67 -7.37 -9.32 9.35
C ASP A 67 -7.83 -7.91 8.95
N PRO A 68 -9.09 -7.54 9.23
CA PRO A 68 -9.60 -6.21 8.86
C PRO A 68 -8.83 -5.04 9.49
N MET A 69 -8.25 -5.21 10.69
CA MET A 69 -7.47 -4.14 11.32
C MET A 69 -6.09 -3.99 10.67
N GLU A 70 -5.44 -5.09 10.31
CA GLU A 70 -4.23 -5.06 9.49
C GLU A 70 -4.48 -4.39 8.14
N PHE A 71 -5.61 -4.72 7.49
CA PHE A 71 -5.99 -4.09 6.22
C PHE A 71 -6.14 -2.58 6.37
N ILE A 72 -6.98 -2.13 7.31
CA ILE A 72 -7.26 -0.71 7.51
C ILE A 72 -5.99 0.05 7.89
N ALA A 73 -5.20 -0.48 8.83
CA ALA A 73 -3.96 0.15 9.26
C ALA A 73 -2.93 0.27 8.12
N GLY A 74 -2.70 -0.83 7.38
CA GLY A 74 -1.73 -0.86 6.28
C GLY A 74 -2.14 0.02 5.10
N PHE A 75 -3.44 0.04 4.79
CA PHE A 75 -3.99 0.92 3.76
C PHE A 75 -3.86 2.39 4.15
N LEU A 76 -4.27 2.76 5.36
CA LEU A 76 -4.16 4.14 5.85
C LEU A 76 -2.70 4.62 5.93
N ALA A 77 -1.78 3.77 6.42
CA ALA A 77 -0.35 4.09 6.43
C ALA A 77 0.12 4.42 5.01
N SER A 78 -0.19 3.56 4.05
CA SER A 78 0.22 3.75 2.65
C SER A 78 -0.33 5.06 2.05
N LEU A 79 -1.59 5.41 2.34
CA LEU A 79 -2.19 6.67 1.90
C LEU A 79 -1.56 7.91 2.55
N LEU A 80 -1.25 7.86 3.84
CA LEU A 80 -0.64 8.97 4.58
C LEU A 80 0.77 9.28 4.10
N HIS A 81 1.51 8.26 3.64
CA HIS A 81 2.86 8.37 3.10
C HIS A 81 2.89 8.46 1.57
N HIS A 82 1.74 8.58 0.91
CA HIS A 82 1.64 8.64 -0.56
C HIS A 82 2.35 7.47 -1.27
N CYS A 83 2.38 6.31 -0.63
CA CYS A 83 2.93 5.10 -1.21
C CYS A 83 1.96 4.53 -2.26
N PRO A 84 2.46 4.05 -3.41
CA PRO A 84 1.69 3.16 -4.27
C PRO A 84 1.32 1.88 -3.49
N VAL A 85 0.04 1.54 -3.44
CA VAL A 85 -0.46 0.37 -2.70
C VAL A 85 -1.19 -0.59 -3.61
N PHE A 86 -0.74 -1.85 -3.61
CA PHE A 86 -1.38 -2.96 -4.30
C PHE A 86 -2.16 -3.80 -3.31
N LEU A 87 -3.47 -3.89 -3.50
CA LEU A 87 -4.32 -4.75 -2.68
C LEU A 87 -4.17 -6.19 -3.17
N ALA A 88 -3.65 -7.06 -2.32
CA ALA A 88 -3.50 -8.46 -2.63
C ALA A 88 -4.68 -9.28 -2.11
N ASN A 89 -5.04 -10.35 -2.80
CA ASN A 89 -5.95 -11.34 -2.25
C ASN A 89 -5.12 -12.40 -1.50
N PRO A 90 -5.28 -12.53 -0.16
CA PRO A 90 -4.55 -13.52 0.62
C PRO A 90 -4.83 -14.97 0.18
N ASN A 91 -5.96 -15.21 -0.48
CA ASN A 91 -6.40 -16.53 -0.94
C ASN A 91 -5.92 -16.90 -2.36
N TRP A 92 -5.04 -16.09 -2.97
CA TRP A 92 -4.44 -16.44 -4.25
C TRP A 92 -3.67 -17.76 -4.18
N ARG A 93 -3.69 -18.49 -5.30
CA ARG A 93 -2.86 -19.70 -5.48
C ARG A 93 -1.41 -19.30 -5.77
N GLU A 94 -0.51 -20.27 -5.66
CA GLU A 94 0.93 -20.05 -5.87
C GLU A 94 1.25 -19.38 -7.22
N ALA A 95 0.59 -19.81 -8.31
CA ALA A 95 0.78 -19.23 -9.63
C ALA A 95 0.36 -17.74 -9.69
N GLU A 96 -0.74 -17.39 -9.03
CA GLU A 96 -1.24 -16.01 -8.93
C GLU A 96 -0.31 -15.14 -8.10
N TRP A 97 0.19 -15.67 -6.97
CA TRP A 97 1.22 -15.01 -6.19
C TRP A 97 2.47 -14.73 -7.02
N GLN A 98 2.98 -15.72 -7.73
CA GLN A 98 4.18 -15.54 -8.56
C GLN A 98 3.95 -14.49 -9.65
N GLU A 99 2.78 -14.48 -10.30
CA GLU A 99 2.41 -13.46 -11.29
C GLU A 99 2.43 -12.05 -10.67
N VAL A 100 1.78 -11.87 -9.51
CA VAL A 100 1.71 -10.57 -8.83
C VAL A 100 3.08 -10.11 -8.35
N PHE A 101 3.90 -10.99 -7.78
CA PHE A 101 5.25 -10.61 -7.34
C PHE A 101 6.15 -10.19 -8.51
N ASN A 102 6.05 -10.90 -9.64
CA ASN A 102 6.80 -10.54 -10.85
C ASN A 102 6.34 -9.19 -11.43
N LEU A 103 5.04 -8.91 -11.37
CA LEU A 103 4.43 -7.68 -11.88
C LEU A 103 4.68 -6.47 -10.97
N VAL A 104 4.52 -6.63 -9.65
CA VAL A 104 4.49 -5.53 -8.67
C VAL A 104 5.87 -5.23 -8.10
N GLN A 105 6.70 -6.25 -7.87
CA GLN A 105 8.03 -6.12 -7.26
C GLN A 105 8.06 -5.21 -6.02
N PRO A 106 7.24 -5.51 -4.99
CA PRO A 106 7.03 -4.62 -3.87
C PRO A 106 8.32 -4.37 -3.07
N ASP A 107 8.42 -3.17 -2.50
CA ASP A 107 9.47 -2.83 -1.53
C ASP A 107 9.16 -3.33 -0.13
N LEU A 108 7.87 -3.33 0.23
CA LEU A 108 7.35 -3.82 1.49
C LEU A 108 6.10 -4.66 1.21
N VAL A 109 5.98 -5.76 1.95
CA VAL A 109 4.77 -6.58 2.00
C VAL A 109 4.21 -6.43 3.41
N PHE A 110 2.96 -6.00 3.52
CA PHE A 110 2.25 -5.94 4.80
C PHE A 110 1.34 -7.16 4.91
N GLY A 111 1.53 -7.96 5.96
CA GLY A 111 0.85 -9.23 6.17
C GLY A 111 1.62 -10.45 5.63
N LYS A 112 0.94 -11.59 5.50
CA LYS A 112 1.59 -12.89 5.26
C LYS A 112 1.54 -13.26 3.78
N SER A 113 2.71 -13.34 3.14
CA SER A 113 2.87 -13.87 1.77
C SER A 113 3.52 -15.25 1.80
N PRO A 114 3.09 -16.21 0.95
CA PRO A 114 3.78 -17.49 0.79
C PRO A 114 5.14 -17.36 0.09
N ILE A 115 5.38 -16.27 -0.64
CA ILE A 115 6.64 -16.02 -1.37
C ILE A 115 7.58 -15.17 -0.51
N GLN A 116 8.76 -15.72 -0.19
CA GLN A 116 9.77 -15.08 0.68
C GLN A 116 10.99 -14.53 -0.08
N LYS A 117 11.23 -14.96 -1.33
CA LYS A 117 12.41 -14.59 -2.13
C LYS A 117 11.99 -13.95 -3.44
N TYR A 118 12.64 -12.82 -3.75
CA TYR A 118 12.32 -11.97 -4.89
C TYR A 118 13.34 -12.20 -6.01
N GLY A 119 12.87 -12.22 -7.27
CA GLY A 119 13.75 -12.08 -8.43
C GLY A 119 14.38 -10.69 -8.49
N GLU A 120 15.31 -10.50 -9.42
CA GLU A 120 15.92 -9.18 -9.66
C GLU A 120 14.83 -8.15 -9.99
N LYS A 121 14.97 -6.93 -9.44
CA LYS A 121 14.07 -5.84 -9.79
C LYS A 121 14.29 -5.47 -11.25
N TYR A 122 13.33 -5.78 -12.10
CA TYR A 122 13.29 -5.25 -13.46
C TYR A 122 12.91 -3.76 -13.38
N ALA A 123 13.48 -2.93 -14.26
CA ALA A 123 13.14 -1.51 -14.34
C ALA A 123 11.73 -1.33 -14.92
N ILE A 124 10.70 -1.64 -14.13
CA ILE A 124 9.31 -1.36 -14.48
C ILE A 124 9.05 0.13 -14.21
N ALA A 125 8.19 0.74 -15.03
CA ALA A 125 7.68 2.08 -14.76
C ALA A 125 7.13 2.14 -13.33
N GLN A 126 7.77 2.95 -12.49
CA GLN A 126 7.37 3.11 -11.09
C GLN A 126 5.94 3.67 -11.07
N PRO A 127 5.02 3.07 -10.29
CA PRO A 127 3.69 3.64 -10.12
C PRO A 127 3.79 5.05 -9.54
N ASN A 128 2.82 5.90 -9.90
CA ASN A 128 2.81 7.27 -9.40
C ASN A 128 2.50 7.28 -7.90
N TYR A 129 2.98 8.29 -7.19
CA TYR A 129 2.75 8.42 -5.75
C TYR A 129 1.25 8.46 -5.42
N GLY A 130 0.87 7.71 -4.38
CA GLY A 130 -0.50 7.66 -3.86
C GLY A 130 -1.50 6.90 -4.74
N GLU A 131 -1.03 6.09 -5.69
CA GLU A 131 -1.91 5.20 -6.46
C GLU A 131 -2.38 4.00 -5.63
N ILE A 132 -3.64 3.64 -5.84
CA ILE A 132 -4.33 2.53 -5.21
C ILE A 132 -4.65 1.53 -6.32
N MET A 133 -4.05 0.35 -6.24
CA MET A 133 -4.12 -0.69 -7.26
C MET A 133 -5.06 -1.78 -6.77
N ILE A 134 -6.22 -1.90 -7.43
CA ILE A 134 -7.26 -2.88 -7.07
C ILE A 134 -7.19 -4.03 -8.08
N PRO A 135 -7.00 -5.28 -7.63
CA PRO A 135 -6.90 -6.42 -8.54
C PRO A 135 -8.26 -6.69 -9.20
N THR A 136 -8.20 -7.10 -10.45
CA THR A 136 -9.37 -7.51 -11.24
C THR A 136 -9.16 -8.92 -11.74
N GLY A 137 -10.15 -9.77 -11.50
CA GLY A 137 -10.24 -11.10 -12.09
C GLY A 137 -10.94 -11.01 -13.44
N GLY A 138 -10.19 -11.14 -14.52
CA GLY A 138 -10.75 -11.27 -15.87
C GLY A 138 -10.93 -12.73 -16.26
N SER A 139 -11.85 -13.02 -17.19
CA SER A 139 -12.05 -14.35 -17.77
C SER A 139 -10.80 -14.96 -18.42
N SER A 140 -9.75 -14.16 -18.64
CA SER A 140 -8.45 -14.60 -19.15
C SER A 140 -7.53 -15.29 -18.13
N GLY A 141 -7.91 -15.35 -16.86
CA GLY A 141 -7.12 -16.01 -15.81
C GLY A 141 -5.78 -15.32 -15.46
N LYS A 142 -5.60 -14.05 -15.86
CA LYS A 142 -4.41 -13.24 -15.56
C LYS A 142 -4.78 -12.10 -14.63
N ILE A 143 -3.93 -11.82 -13.65
CA ILE A 143 -4.17 -10.73 -12.71
C ILE A 143 -3.81 -9.39 -13.34
N ARG A 144 -4.76 -8.46 -13.29
CA ARG A 144 -4.55 -7.05 -13.68
C ARG A 144 -5.00 -6.14 -12.55
N PHE A 145 -4.39 -4.97 -12.47
CA PHE A 145 -4.78 -3.95 -11.50
C PHE A 145 -5.39 -2.75 -12.19
N VAL A 146 -6.53 -2.29 -11.67
CA VAL A 146 -7.08 -0.98 -12.01
C VAL A 146 -6.41 0.06 -11.12
N ARG A 147 -5.99 1.16 -11.74
CA ARG A 147 -5.32 2.29 -11.07
C ARG A 147 -6.36 3.27 -10.59
N HIS A 148 -6.32 3.58 -9.31
CA HIS A 148 -7.10 4.63 -8.69
C HIS A 148 -6.22 5.58 -7.89
N THR A 149 -6.77 6.74 -7.54
CA THR A 149 -6.24 7.61 -6.49
C THR A 149 -7.31 7.80 -5.42
N TRP A 150 -6.93 8.39 -4.29
CA TRP A 150 -7.89 8.81 -3.28
C TRP A 150 -9.00 9.70 -3.88
N GLN A 151 -8.64 10.59 -4.80
CA GLN A 151 -9.58 11.48 -5.49
C GLN A 151 -10.59 10.68 -6.32
N THR A 152 -10.14 9.72 -7.13
CA THR A 152 -11.06 8.95 -7.99
C THR A 152 -11.99 8.05 -7.18
N LEU A 153 -11.52 7.43 -6.11
CA LEU A 153 -12.36 6.62 -5.22
C LEU A 153 -13.35 7.49 -4.42
N THR A 154 -12.92 8.66 -3.95
CA THR A 154 -13.84 9.58 -3.26
C THR A 154 -14.91 10.11 -4.21
N ALA A 155 -14.55 10.38 -5.48
CA ALA A 155 -15.49 10.85 -6.48
C ALA A 155 -16.58 9.81 -6.78
N SER A 156 -16.24 8.52 -6.83
CA SER A 156 -17.25 7.47 -7.05
C SER A 156 -18.27 7.41 -5.91
N VAL A 157 -17.83 7.49 -4.65
CA VAL A 157 -18.71 7.51 -3.47
C VAL A 157 -19.63 8.72 -3.48
N ARG A 158 -19.10 9.91 -3.81
CA ARG A 158 -19.91 11.14 -3.87
C ARG A 158 -21.01 11.10 -4.94
N GLY A 159 -20.82 10.34 -6.01
CA GLY A 159 -21.82 10.17 -7.07
C GLY A 159 -23.01 9.29 -6.67
N PHE A 160 -22.94 8.59 -5.52
CA PHE A 160 -24.06 7.83 -4.97
C PHE A 160 -24.98 8.67 -4.06
N CYS A 161 -24.62 9.91 -3.76
CA CYS A 161 -25.31 10.80 -2.82
C CYS A 161 -26.16 11.86 -3.53
#